data_AF-A0A2Z3HWB1-F1
#
_entry.id   AF-A0A2Z3HWB1-F1
#
_cell.length_a   1.000
_cell.length_b   1.000
_cell.length_c   1.000
_cell.angle_alpha   90.00
_cell.angle_beta   90.00
_cell.angle_gamma   90.00
#
_symmetry.space_group_name_H-M   'P 1'
#
loop_
_entity.id
_entity.type
_entity.pdbx_description
1 polymer ?
#
loop_
_entity_poly.entity_id
_entity_poly.type
_entity_poly.pdbx_seq_one_letter_code
_entity_poly.pdbx_strand_id
1 'polypeptide(L)'
;MTEDVLPLLARIAGALERLSPPASAAPDFAQARLFRHDAARSHFVPAPDYPLPLEALVGVDRQKDTLLRDFQRFAAGLPFNHALLWGVRGAGKSSLAKAAFMACARDRDDLKLLEVDRDEITALPRLFDLLRGRPERFVVLCDDLSFEDGAEAAKALKSALEGGVSGPPPNVLFLATSNRRHLMPRGHIEDRGRIAAAEDAEEEVSVSDRFGLWIGFPPMDQPTYLAAVRGYARRYGLPVRGIDRRALQWAQARGGRSGRVAWQFILDLAGEKGVSLPL
;
A
#
# COMPACT_ATOMS: atom_id res chain seq x y z
N MET A 1 54.11 15.64 -25.18
CA MET A 1 53.06 14.59 -25.22
C MET A 1 52.02 14.73 -24.11
N THR A 2 52.09 15.73 -23.22
CA THR A 2 51.14 15.94 -22.12
C THR A 2 50.19 17.13 -22.31
N GLU A 3 50.48 18.07 -23.22
CA GLU A 3 49.65 19.27 -23.45
C GLU A 3 48.32 18.99 -24.16
N ASP A 4 48.20 17.89 -24.91
CA ASP A 4 47.04 17.63 -25.79
C ASP A 4 45.91 16.84 -25.09
N VAL A 5 46.13 16.39 -23.86
CA VAL A 5 45.18 15.53 -23.13
C VAL A 5 44.22 16.36 -22.26
N LEU A 6 44.67 17.50 -21.75
CA LEU A 6 43.87 18.38 -20.88
C LEU A 6 42.57 18.88 -21.55
N PRO A 7 42.57 19.32 -22.82
CA PRO A 7 41.35 19.75 -23.49
C PRO A 7 40.33 18.60 -23.69
N LEU A 8 40.83 17.39 -23.95
CA LEU A 8 40.01 16.19 -24.09
C LEU A 8 39.39 15.78 -22.75
N LEU A 9 40.17 15.81 -21.67
CA LEU A 9 39.68 15.53 -20.32
C LEU A 9 38.64 16.57 -19.87
N ALA A 10 38.86 17.86 -20.16
CA ALA A 10 37.89 18.91 -19.87
C ALA A 10 36.57 18.73 -20.66
N ARG A 11 36.65 18.29 -21.92
CA ARG A 11 35.47 17.98 -22.74
C ARG A 11 34.69 16.79 -22.19
N ILE A 12 35.39 15.75 -21.72
CA ILE A 12 34.78 14.57 -21.08
C ILE A 12 34.15 14.99 -19.74
N ALA A 13 34.85 15.74 -18.90
CA ALA A 13 34.33 16.25 -17.64
C ALA A 13 33.07 17.10 -17.84
N GLY A 14 33.10 18.06 -18.78
CA GLY A 14 31.91 18.87 -19.09
C GLY A 14 30.76 18.06 -19.69
N ALA A 15 31.04 16.97 -20.43
CA ALA A 15 29.99 16.06 -20.89
C ALA A 15 29.41 15.22 -19.74
N LEU A 16 30.25 14.75 -18.82
CA LEU A 16 29.83 14.03 -17.62
C LEU A 16 29.04 14.93 -16.66
N GLU A 17 29.41 16.19 -16.49
CA GLU A 17 28.67 17.18 -15.69
C GLU A 17 27.29 17.49 -16.30
N ARG A 18 27.17 17.53 -17.64
CA ARG A 18 25.87 17.68 -18.32
C ARG A 18 25.01 16.42 -18.26
N LEU A 19 25.63 15.24 -18.16
CA LEU A 19 24.97 13.95 -18.05
C LEU A 19 24.64 13.58 -16.60
N SER A 20 25.31 14.19 -15.63
CA SER A 20 24.98 14.04 -14.21
C SER A 20 23.82 14.97 -13.90
N PRO A 21 22.58 14.47 -13.73
CA PRO A 21 21.53 15.32 -13.20
C PRO A 21 22.02 15.93 -11.88
N PRO A 22 21.73 17.22 -11.60
CA PRO A 22 22.07 17.82 -10.32
C PRO A 22 21.59 16.89 -9.21
N ALA A 23 22.40 16.73 -8.15
CA ALA A 23 22.03 15.90 -7.00
C ALA A 23 20.59 16.22 -6.61
N SER A 24 19.71 15.22 -6.71
CA SER A 24 18.29 15.44 -6.45
C SER A 24 18.16 16.03 -5.06
N ALA A 25 17.43 17.15 -4.95
CA ALA A 25 17.22 17.80 -3.66
C ALA A 25 16.63 16.78 -2.68
N ALA A 26 17.08 16.83 -1.43
CA ALA A 26 16.58 15.94 -0.40
C ALA A 26 15.03 15.99 -0.38
N PRO A 27 14.33 14.85 -0.29
CA PRO A 27 12.87 14.84 -0.30
C PRO A 27 12.30 15.69 0.83
N ASP A 28 11.45 16.65 0.47
CA ASP A 28 10.73 17.50 1.41
C ASP A 28 9.39 16.84 1.78
N PHE A 29 9.39 16.10 2.88
CA PHE A 29 8.18 15.46 3.39
C PHE A 29 7.26 16.42 4.16
N ALA A 30 7.59 17.71 4.29
CA ALA A 30 6.69 18.68 4.92
C ALA A 30 5.50 19.05 4.00
N GLN A 31 5.60 18.80 2.69
CA GLN A 31 4.60 19.23 1.69
C GLN A 31 3.26 18.49 1.77
N ALA A 32 3.27 17.25 2.26
CA ALA A 32 2.09 16.40 2.30
C ALA A 32 2.21 15.33 3.40
N ARG A 33 1.11 14.61 3.63
CA ARG A 33 1.10 13.38 4.45
C ARG A 33 1.26 12.12 3.62
N LEU A 34 0.80 12.12 2.37
CA LEU A 34 0.85 11.00 1.45
C LEU A 34 1.80 11.30 0.30
N PHE A 35 2.56 10.30 -0.10
CA PHE A 35 3.44 10.37 -1.26
C PHE A 35 3.38 9.07 -2.05
N ARG A 36 3.60 9.16 -3.36
CA ARG A 36 3.97 8.02 -4.20
C ARG A 36 5.47 8.03 -4.41
N HIS A 37 6.12 6.89 -4.20
CA HIS A 37 7.52 6.69 -4.53
C HIS A 37 7.68 6.46 -6.04
N ASP A 38 8.70 7.08 -6.63
CA ASP A 38 9.17 6.84 -7.99
C ASP A 38 10.59 6.27 -7.86
N ALA A 39 10.74 4.96 -7.99
CA ALA A 39 12.03 4.30 -7.79
C ALA A 39 13.05 4.69 -8.86
N ALA A 40 12.60 4.91 -10.11
CA ALA A 40 13.47 5.24 -11.23
C ALA A 40 14.19 6.58 -11.01
N ARG A 41 13.51 7.54 -10.38
CA ARG A 41 14.08 8.87 -10.08
C ARG A 41 14.50 9.03 -8.63
N SER A 42 14.21 8.05 -7.76
CA SER A 42 14.35 8.18 -6.30
C SER A 42 13.61 9.42 -5.77
N HIS A 43 12.43 9.69 -6.33
CA HIS A 43 11.62 10.86 -6.01
C HIS A 43 10.37 10.47 -5.20
N PHE A 44 9.84 11.44 -4.46
CA PHE A 44 8.61 11.29 -3.68
C PHE A 44 7.62 12.33 -4.18
N VAL A 45 6.54 11.85 -4.81
CA VAL A 45 5.52 12.71 -5.40
C VAL A 45 4.40 12.92 -4.37
N PRO A 46 4.14 14.15 -3.89
CA PRO A 46 3.08 14.39 -2.91
C PRO A 46 1.71 14.05 -3.49
N ALA A 47 0.84 13.51 -2.65
CA ALA A 47 -0.53 13.12 -2.98
C ALA A 47 -1.52 13.78 -1.99
N PRO A 48 -2.77 14.04 -2.42
CA PRO A 48 -3.79 14.59 -1.53
C PRO A 48 -4.15 13.62 -0.41
N ASP A 49 -4.66 14.16 0.69
CA ASP A 49 -5.14 13.39 1.83
C ASP A 49 -6.26 12.43 1.41
N TYR A 50 -6.26 11.21 1.97
CA TYR A 50 -7.28 10.21 1.64
C TYR A 50 -8.65 10.63 2.21
N PRO A 51 -9.68 10.84 1.37
CA PRO A 51 -10.91 11.52 1.79
C PRO A 51 -11.86 10.62 2.59
N LEU A 52 -11.72 9.29 2.47
CA LEU A 52 -12.65 8.36 3.09
C LEU A 52 -12.27 8.14 4.57
N PRO A 53 -13.15 8.50 5.52
CA PRO A 53 -12.85 8.37 6.93
C PRO A 53 -13.00 6.91 7.39
N LEU A 54 -12.27 6.55 8.44
CA LEU A 54 -12.20 5.18 8.95
C LEU A 54 -13.58 4.62 9.34
N GLU A 55 -14.46 5.46 9.86
CA GLU A 55 -15.81 5.10 10.30
C GLU A 55 -16.72 4.70 9.12
N ALA A 56 -16.38 5.11 7.89
CA ALA A 56 -17.17 4.77 6.71
C ALA A 56 -16.98 3.31 6.25
N LEU A 57 -15.89 2.65 6.66
CA LEU A 57 -15.60 1.27 6.29
C LEU A 57 -16.42 0.29 7.14
N VAL A 58 -17.52 -0.25 6.64
CA VAL A 58 -18.39 -1.15 7.44
C VAL A 58 -17.96 -2.61 7.33
N GLY A 59 -18.09 -3.37 8.43
CA GLY A 59 -17.87 -4.82 8.45
C GLY A 59 -16.42 -5.26 8.63
N VAL A 60 -15.54 -4.32 8.96
CA VAL A 60 -14.10 -4.55 9.16
C VAL A 60 -13.62 -4.05 10.52
N ASP A 61 -14.49 -3.99 11.52
CA ASP A 61 -14.19 -3.31 12.78
C ASP A 61 -13.04 -3.95 13.56
N ARG A 62 -12.95 -5.28 13.59
CA ARG A 62 -11.80 -5.98 14.18
C ARG A 62 -10.49 -5.65 13.45
N GLN A 63 -10.54 -5.56 12.12
CA GLN A 63 -9.39 -5.22 11.29
C GLN A 63 -8.97 -3.77 11.52
N LYS A 64 -9.93 -2.83 11.66
CA LYS A 64 -9.66 -1.43 12.03
C LYS A 64 -8.95 -1.34 13.35
N ASP A 65 -9.50 -1.96 14.40
CA ASP A 65 -8.95 -1.84 15.75
C ASP A 65 -7.53 -2.39 15.82
N THR A 66 -7.29 -3.52 15.14
CA THR A 66 -5.98 -4.16 15.09
C THR A 66 -4.96 -3.27 14.38
N LEU A 67 -5.29 -2.79 13.17
CA LEU A 67 -4.36 -1.99 12.37
C LEU A 67 -4.13 -0.60 12.98
N LEU A 68 -5.18 0.06 13.45
CA LEU A 68 -5.08 1.38 14.06
C LEU A 68 -4.24 1.34 15.33
N ARG A 69 -4.38 0.30 16.16
CA ARG A 69 -3.55 0.13 17.36
C ARG A 69 -2.07 0.00 17.03
N ASP A 70 -1.74 -0.71 15.95
CA ASP A 70 -0.35 -0.88 15.53
C ASP A 70 0.23 0.43 14.97
N PHE A 71 -0.54 1.16 14.16
CA PHE A 71 -0.16 2.50 13.69
C PHE A 71 0.04 3.48 14.84
N GLN A 72 -0.82 3.45 15.87
CA GLN A 72 -0.66 4.29 17.06
C GLN A 72 0.62 3.97 17.82
N ARG A 73 0.96 2.69 17.98
CA ARG A 73 2.24 2.26 18.59
C ARG A 73 3.42 2.75 17.77
N PHE A 74 3.40 2.54 16.47
CA PHE A 74 4.43 3.00 15.55
C PHE A 74 4.64 4.51 15.62
N ALA A 75 3.55 5.29 15.56
CA ALA A 75 3.60 6.74 15.66
C ALA A 75 4.17 7.20 17.02
N ALA A 76 3.85 6.51 18.11
CA ALA A 76 4.40 6.77 19.44
C ALA A 76 5.86 6.31 19.62
N GLY A 77 6.48 5.66 18.61
CA GLY A 77 7.82 5.08 18.74
C GLY A 77 7.87 3.84 19.63
N LEU A 78 6.73 3.18 19.85
CA LEU A 78 6.62 1.92 20.57
C LEU A 78 6.80 0.73 19.61
N PRO A 79 7.07 -0.48 20.15
CA PRO A 79 7.13 -1.69 19.33
C PRO A 79 5.84 -1.89 18.50
N PHE A 80 6.03 -2.19 17.22
CA PHE A 80 5.00 -2.35 16.19
C PHE A 80 5.33 -3.56 15.33
N ASN A 81 4.44 -3.92 14.41
CA ASN A 81 4.66 -5.03 13.48
C ASN A 81 4.48 -4.57 12.04
N HIS A 82 5.29 -5.13 11.14
CA HIS A 82 4.95 -5.10 9.72
C HIS A 82 3.65 -5.88 9.49
N ALA A 83 2.79 -5.37 8.59
CA ALA A 83 1.44 -5.89 8.43
C ALA A 83 1.16 -6.39 7.00
N LEU A 84 0.54 -7.56 6.90
CA LEU A 84 0.02 -8.10 5.64
C LEU A 84 -1.51 -8.20 5.73
N LEU A 85 -2.20 -7.43 4.89
CA LEU A 85 -3.65 -7.43 4.75
C LEU A 85 -4.02 -8.34 3.58
N TRP A 86 -4.72 -9.44 3.84
CA TRP A 86 -5.01 -10.42 2.80
C TRP A 86 -6.50 -10.71 2.69
N GLY A 87 -6.93 -11.19 1.52
CA GLY A 87 -8.32 -11.62 1.30
C GLY A 87 -8.89 -11.09 0.01
N VAL A 88 -10.21 -11.12 -0.14
CA VAL A 88 -10.82 -10.91 -1.45
C VAL A 88 -10.63 -9.50 -2.01
N ARG A 89 -10.63 -9.39 -3.35
CA ARG A 89 -10.62 -8.12 -4.07
C ARG A 89 -11.83 -7.28 -3.66
N GLY A 90 -11.62 -5.98 -3.46
CA GLY A 90 -12.71 -5.04 -3.12
C GLY A 90 -13.22 -5.11 -1.68
N ALA A 91 -12.60 -5.90 -0.79
CA ALA A 91 -12.96 -5.96 0.63
C ALA A 91 -12.54 -4.72 1.45
N GLY A 92 -11.80 -3.78 0.84
CA GLY A 92 -11.39 -2.53 1.49
C GLY A 92 -10.03 -2.58 2.20
N LYS A 93 -9.12 -3.48 1.80
CA LYS A 93 -7.76 -3.60 2.38
C LYS A 93 -6.96 -2.30 2.29
N SER A 94 -6.76 -1.81 1.06
CA SER A 94 -6.07 -0.54 0.77
C SER A 94 -6.78 0.67 1.39
N SER A 95 -8.12 0.72 1.27
CA SER A 95 -8.94 1.75 1.90
C SER A 95 -8.78 1.76 3.41
N LEU A 96 -8.69 0.60 4.07
CA LEU A 96 -8.45 0.51 5.50
C LEU A 96 -7.07 1.05 5.87
N ALA A 97 -6.03 0.66 5.13
CA ALA A 97 -4.68 1.15 5.38
C ALA A 97 -4.60 2.67 5.30
N LYS A 98 -5.13 3.26 4.22
CA LYS A 98 -5.13 4.72 4.03
C LYS A 98 -6.00 5.43 5.07
N ALA A 99 -7.20 4.93 5.35
CA ALA A 99 -8.09 5.55 6.35
C ALA A 99 -7.56 5.44 7.79
N ALA A 100 -6.96 4.30 8.16
CA ALA A 100 -6.34 4.11 9.47
C ALA A 100 -5.11 5.02 9.64
N PHE A 101 -4.31 5.16 8.59
CA PHE A 101 -3.21 6.12 8.55
C PHE A 101 -3.73 7.55 8.77
N MET A 102 -4.72 7.99 7.99
CA MET A 102 -5.30 9.33 8.13
C MET A 102 -5.85 9.57 9.54
N ALA A 103 -6.49 8.57 10.15
CA ALA A 103 -7.00 8.67 11.51
C ALA A 103 -5.87 8.85 12.54
N CYS A 104 -4.71 8.23 12.34
CA CYS A 104 -3.53 8.37 13.20
C CYS A 104 -2.72 9.66 12.94
N ALA A 105 -2.73 10.16 11.71
CA ALA A 105 -1.94 11.30 11.27
C ALA A 105 -2.62 12.67 11.50
N ARG A 106 -3.86 12.72 12.01
CA ARG A 106 -4.63 13.97 12.16
C ARG A 106 -3.88 15.05 12.94
N ASP A 107 -3.24 14.65 14.03
CA ASP A 107 -2.52 15.56 14.95
C ASP A 107 -1.01 15.36 14.87
N ARG A 108 -0.51 14.85 13.73
CA ARG A 108 0.90 14.49 13.55
C ARG A 108 1.43 14.87 12.18
N ASP A 109 2.38 15.78 12.14
CA ASP A 109 3.06 16.17 10.91
C ASP A 109 4.31 15.32 10.62
N ASP A 110 4.77 14.53 11.59
CA ASP A 110 5.92 13.62 11.46
C ASP A 110 5.55 12.26 10.86
N LEU A 111 4.26 11.95 10.72
CA LEU A 111 3.79 10.67 10.19
C LEU A 111 3.47 10.78 8.69
N LYS A 112 4.08 9.93 7.86
CA LYS A 112 4.00 9.94 6.40
C LYS A 112 3.58 8.58 5.86
N LEU A 113 2.76 8.56 4.81
CA LEU A 113 2.42 7.35 4.07
C LEU A 113 3.10 7.41 2.71
N LEU A 114 3.90 6.39 2.41
CA LEU A 114 4.59 6.24 1.14
C LEU A 114 3.98 5.06 0.39
N GLU A 115 3.32 5.32 -0.72
CA GLU A 115 2.84 4.28 -1.62
C GLU A 115 3.98 3.87 -2.56
N VAL A 116 4.28 2.57 -2.56
CA VAL A 116 5.28 1.94 -3.43
C VAL A 116 4.53 1.02 -4.38
N ASP A 117 4.91 1.05 -5.65
CA ASP A 117 4.35 0.14 -6.64
C ASP A 117 4.81 -1.30 -6.36
N ARG A 118 3.95 -2.29 -6.62
CA ARG A 118 4.30 -3.71 -6.46
C ARG A 118 5.46 -4.12 -7.36
N ASP A 119 5.62 -3.46 -8.51
CA ASP A 119 6.71 -3.73 -9.45
C ASP A 119 8.05 -3.12 -8.95
N GLU A 120 8.01 -2.29 -7.90
CA GLU A 120 9.18 -1.64 -7.27
C GLU A 120 9.67 -2.34 -5.99
N ILE A 121 9.16 -3.54 -5.67
CA ILE A 121 9.51 -4.26 -4.44
C ILE A 121 11.02 -4.52 -4.31
N THR A 122 11.71 -4.75 -5.43
CA THR A 122 13.17 -4.94 -5.45
C THR A 122 13.94 -3.70 -4.99
N ALA A 123 13.34 -2.51 -5.03
CA ALA A 123 13.92 -1.26 -4.55
C ALA A 123 13.70 -1.00 -3.05
N LEU A 124 12.90 -1.82 -2.35
CA LEU A 124 12.59 -1.63 -0.93
C LEU A 124 13.81 -1.49 -0.02
N PRO A 125 14.87 -2.32 -0.12
CA PRO A 125 16.03 -2.16 0.75
C PRO A 125 16.67 -0.78 0.62
N ARG A 126 16.84 -0.28 -0.61
CA ARG A 126 17.38 1.06 -0.88
C ARG A 126 16.46 2.16 -0.37
N LEU A 127 15.14 1.99 -0.52
CA LEU A 127 14.16 2.93 0.03
C LEU A 127 14.30 3.00 1.55
N PHE A 128 14.39 1.85 2.24
CA PHE A 128 14.52 1.81 3.70
C PHE A 128 15.80 2.50 4.17
N ASP A 129 16.91 2.32 3.47
CA ASP A 129 18.16 3.02 3.78
C ASP A 129 18.05 4.54 3.57
N LEU A 130 17.31 4.99 2.56
CA LEU A 130 17.05 6.43 2.33
C LEU A 130 16.17 7.04 3.44
N LEU A 131 15.22 6.28 3.97
CA LEU A 131 14.33 6.72 5.04
C LEU A 131 15.00 6.63 6.42
N ARG A 132 16.08 5.86 6.56
CA ARG A 132 16.78 5.65 7.83
C ARG A 132 17.36 6.96 8.36
N GLY A 133 17.20 7.19 9.66
CA GLY A 133 17.76 8.35 10.36
C GLY A 133 16.99 9.66 10.11
N ARG A 134 15.96 9.64 9.28
CA ARG A 134 15.03 10.77 9.13
C ARG A 134 14.17 10.97 10.38
N PRO A 135 13.78 12.22 10.71
CA PRO A 135 12.94 12.50 11.88
C PRO A 135 11.50 12.02 11.68
N GLU A 136 11.03 11.90 10.43
CA GLU A 136 9.68 11.43 10.13
C GLU A 136 9.56 9.90 10.30
N ARG A 137 8.33 9.45 10.52
CA ARG A 137 7.91 8.05 10.57
C ARG A 137 7.13 7.70 9.32
N PHE A 138 7.49 6.61 8.66
CA PHE A 138 6.94 6.24 7.36
C PHE A 138 6.15 4.94 7.44
N VAL A 139 4.87 5.00 7.11
CA VAL A 139 4.09 3.83 6.72
C VAL A 139 4.32 3.60 5.23
N VAL A 140 5.08 2.57 4.87
CA VAL A 140 5.32 2.19 3.48
C VAL A 140 4.25 1.19 3.07
N LEU A 141 3.35 1.61 2.18
CA LEU A 141 2.24 0.82 1.66
C LEU A 141 2.60 0.25 0.28
N CYS A 142 2.56 -1.07 0.14
CA CYS A 142 2.51 -1.74 -1.16
C CYS A 142 1.12 -2.35 -1.38
N ASP A 143 0.41 -1.91 -2.41
CA ASP A 143 -0.94 -2.42 -2.72
C ASP A 143 -0.87 -3.58 -3.72
N ASP A 144 -1.70 -4.60 -3.52
CA ASP A 144 -1.84 -5.79 -4.38
C ASP A 144 -0.52 -6.52 -4.67
N LEU A 145 0.25 -6.81 -3.61
CA LEU A 145 1.44 -7.64 -3.67
C LEU A 145 1.08 -9.07 -4.12
N SER A 146 1.78 -9.51 -5.16
CA SER A 146 1.87 -10.87 -5.67
C SER A 146 3.32 -11.32 -5.70
N PHE A 147 3.59 -12.62 -5.56
CA PHE A 147 4.92 -13.19 -5.83
C PHE A 147 4.99 -13.94 -7.16
N GLU A 148 3.93 -13.85 -7.97
CA GLU A 148 4.01 -14.18 -9.40
C GLU A 148 5.10 -13.35 -10.12
N ASP A 149 5.54 -12.26 -9.48
CA ASP A 149 6.59 -11.34 -9.93
C ASP A 149 8.03 -11.92 -9.76
N GLY A 150 8.19 -13.10 -9.15
CA GLY A 150 9.43 -13.89 -9.14
C GLY A 150 10.24 -13.89 -7.84
N ALA A 151 11.18 -14.85 -7.71
CA ALA A 151 11.99 -15.08 -6.51
C ALA A 151 12.81 -13.86 -6.04
N GLU A 152 13.20 -12.96 -6.95
CA GLU A 152 13.93 -11.74 -6.60
C GLU A 152 13.10 -10.79 -5.73
N ALA A 153 11.81 -10.65 -6.00
CA ALA A 153 10.92 -9.80 -5.20
C ALA A 153 10.71 -10.37 -3.79
N ALA A 154 10.54 -11.69 -3.69
CA ALA A 154 10.46 -12.39 -2.41
C ALA A 154 11.74 -12.19 -1.58
N LYS A 155 12.91 -12.38 -2.18
CA LYS A 155 14.21 -12.16 -1.54
C LYS A 155 14.43 -10.71 -1.10
N ALA A 156 14.07 -9.74 -1.93
CA ALA A 156 14.18 -8.32 -1.60
C ALA A 156 13.28 -7.95 -0.42
N LEU A 157 12.04 -8.44 -0.41
CA LEU A 157 11.11 -8.20 0.69
C LEU A 157 11.58 -8.89 1.99
N LYS A 158 12.08 -10.13 1.91
CA LYS A 158 12.71 -10.82 3.03
C LYS A 158 13.85 -10.01 3.63
N SER A 159 14.76 -9.55 2.77
CA SER A 159 15.90 -8.72 3.15
C SER A 159 15.47 -7.40 3.80
N ALA A 160 14.40 -6.77 3.29
CA ALA A 160 13.88 -5.53 3.86
C ALA A 160 13.23 -5.72 5.25
N LEU A 161 12.53 -6.84 5.47
CA LEU A 161 11.81 -7.12 6.72
C LEU A 161 12.68 -7.75 7.82
N GLU A 162 13.62 -8.62 7.46
CA GLU A 162 14.61 -9.16 8.40
C GLU A 162 15.71 -8.12 8.68
N GLY A 163 15.99 -7.29 7.67
CA GLY A 163 17.19 -6.46 7.60
C GLY A 163 18.44 -7.29 7.42
N GLY A 164 19.45 -6.73 6.75
CA GLY A 164 20.83 -7.21 6.89
C GLY A 164 21.33 -6.97 8.32
N VAL A 165 22.64 -6.73 8.48
CA VAL A 165 23.24 -6.43 9.81
C VAL A 165 22.53 -5.30 10.56
N SER A 166 21.91 -4.34 9.85
CA SER A 166 21.30 -3.14 10.42
C SER A 166 19.81 -3.24 10.78
N GLY A 167 19.14 -4.37 10.50
CA GLY A 167 17.69 -4.53 10.72
C GLY A 167 16.82 -3.58 9.86
N PRO A 168 15.48 -3.76 9.85
CA PRO A 168 14.57 -2.75 9.31
C PRO A 168 14.67 -1.44 10.12
N PRO A 169 14.56 -0.26 9.49
CA PRO A 169 14.66 1.01 10.19
C PRO A 169 13.48 1.20 11.17
N PRO A 170 13.72 1.67 12.41
CA PRO A 170 12.68 1.76 13.44
C PRO A 170 11.64 2.86 13.17
N ASN A 171 11.92 3.75 12.21
CA ASN A 171 11.01 4.78 11.73
C ASN A 171 10.24 4.35 10.46
N VAL A 172 10.26 3.07 10.09
CA VAL A 172 9.52 2.53 8.94
C VAL A 172 8.63 1.36 9.35
N LEU A 173 7.34 1.45 9.01
CA LEU A 173 6.37 0.36 9.08
C LEU A 173 5.98 -0.03 7.67
N PHE A 174 6.40 -1.22 7.23
CA PHE A 174 5.92 -1.81 5.98
C PHE A 174 4.54 -2.46 6.14
N LEU A 175 3.64 -2.13 5.22
CA LEU A 175 2.31 -2.69 5.10
C LEU A 175 2.05 -3.11 3.65
N ALA A 176 1.72 -4.38 3.45
CA ALA A 176 1.35 -4.90 2.15
C ALA A 176 -0.12 -5.32 2.11
N THR A 177 -0.78 -5.19 0.97
CA THR A 177 -2.06 -5.86 0.71
C THR A 177 -1.88 -7.00 -0.28
N SER A 178 -2.63 -8.08 -0.13
CA SER A 178 -2.65 -9.18 -1.09
C SER A 178 -4.05 -9.72 -1.31
N ASN A 179 -4.29 -10.26 -2.50
CA ASN A 179 -5.54 -10.95 -2.82
C ASN A 179 -5.57 -12.40 -2.34
N ARG A 180 -4.45 -12.91 -1.82
CA ARG A 180 -4.30 -14.31 -1.42
C ARG A 180 -3.84 -14.37 0.04
N ARG A 181 -4.29 -15.41 0.75
CA ARG A 181 -3.91 -15.62 2.17
C ARG A 181 -2.40 -15.79 2.30
N HIS A 182 -1.87 -16.68 1.49
CA HIS A 182 -0.44 -16.87 1.28
C HIS A 182 -0.11 -16.29 -0.09
N LEU A 183 1.05 -15.66 -0.21
CA LEU A 183 1.46 -15.00 -1.45
C LEU A 183 1.87 -15.98 -2.59
N MET A 184 1.65 -17.28 -2.37
CA MET A 184 1.86 -18.42 -3.29
C MET A 184 1.42 -18.17 -4.74
N PRO A 185 2.19 -18.57 -5.77
CA PRO A 185 1.75 -18.54 -7.15
C PRO A 185 0.71 -19.64 -7.37
N ARG A 186 -0.11 -19.52 -8.42
CA ARG A 186 -0.84 -20.68 -8.94
C ARG A 186 -0.18 -21.07 -10.25
N GLY A 187 0.52 -22.20 -10.24
CA GLY A 187 0.80 -22.98 -11.45
C GLY A 187 1.89 -22.40 -12.36
N HIS A 188 3.13 -22.85 -12.15
CA HIS A 188 4.06 -23.15 -13.23
C HIS A 188 4.72 -24.51 -12.93
N ILE A 189 3.91 -25.54 -12.71
CA ILE A 189 4.40 -26.93 -12.64
C ILE A 189 4.71 -27.45 -14.05
N GLU A 190 4.23 -26.79 -15.10
CA GLU A 190 4.30 -27.31 -16.46
C GLU A 190 5.65 -27.01 -17.17
N ASP A 191 6.39 -25.97 -16.77
CA ASP A 191 7.65 -25.58 -17.45
C ASP A 191 8.91 -25.54 -16.56
N ARG A 192 8.79 -25.64 -15.23
CA ARG A 192 9.94 -25.67 -14.29
C ARG A 192 9.88 -26.91 -13.42
N GLY A 193 11.01 -27.62 -13.29
CA GLY A 193 11.07 -28.90 -12.57
C GLY A 193 10.50 -28.82 -11.14
N ARG A 194 9.87 -29.91 -10.68
CA ARG A 194 9.16 -30.01 -9.38
C ARG A 194 9.93 -29.52 -8.15
N ILE A 195 11.26 -29.55 -8.18
CA ILE A 195 12.12 -29.15 -7.06
C ILE A 195 12.18 -27.62 -6.97
N ALA A 196 12.47 -26.93 -8.08
CA ALA A 196 12.53 -25.46 -8.10
C ALA A 196 11.18 -24.82 -7.71
N ALA A 197 10.07 -25.40 -8.16
CA ALA A 197 8.73 -24.95 -7.79
C ALA A 197 8.40 -25.14 -6.28
N ALA A 198 9.04 -26.11 -5.61
CA ALA A 198 8.87 -26.31 -4.18
C ALA A 198 9.74 -25.34 -3.36
N GLU A 199 10.95 -25.05 -3.82
CA GLU A 199 11.85 -24.07 -3.20
C GLU A 199 11.27 -22.64 -3.28
N ASP A 200 10.77 -22.23 -4.44
CA ASP A 200 10.08 -20.94 -4.62
C ASP A 200 8.88 -20.82 -3.67
N ALA A 201 8.13 -21.91 -3.51
CA ALA A 201 6.98 -21.96 -2.62
C ALA A 201 7.36 -21.82 -1.13
N GLU A 202 8.40 -22.52 -0.67
CA GLU A 202 8.89 -22.37 0.70
C GLU A 202 9.42 -20.96 0.95
N GLU A 203 10.09 -20.34 -0.02
CA GLU A 203 10.61 -18.98 0.12
C GLU A 203 9.48 -17.96 0.29
N GLU A 204 8.40 -18.06 -0.49
CA GLU A 204 7.24 -17.16 -0.38
C GLU A 204 6.43 -17.30 0.92
N VAL A 205 6.33 -18.53 1.44
CA VAL A 205 5.76 -18.77 2.78
C VAL A 205 6.67 -18.13 3.83
N SER A 206 7.99 -18.27 3.69
CA SER A 206 8.96 -17.67 4.62
C SER A 206 8.87 -16.15 4.67
N VAL A 207 8.56 -15.48 3.55
CA VAL A 207 8.35 -14.03 3.52
C VAL A 207 7.05 -13.63 4.22
N SER A 208 5.97 -14.41 4.00
CA SER A 208 4.68 -14.17 4.62
C SER A 208 4.76 -14.25 6.15
N ASP A 209 5.58 -15.16 6.69
CA ASP A 209 5.80 -15.34 8.13
C ASP A 209 6.59 -14.19 8.78
N ARG A 210 7.19 -13.27 8.00
CA ARG A 210 7.88 -12.08 8.53
C ARG A 210 6.95 -10.94 8.90
N PHE A 211 5.69 -11.00 8.49
CA PHE A 211 4.69 -10.03 8.91
C PHE A 211 4.16 -10.40 10.30
N GLY A 212 4.53 -9.60 11.31
CA GLY A 212 4.04 -9.80 12.68
C GLY A 212 2.53 -9.55 12.84
N LEU A 213 1.90 -8.83 11.90
CA LEU A 213 0.44 -8.71 11.81
C LEU A 213 -0.08 -9.27 10.50
N TRP A 214 -1.04 -10.20 10.63
CA TRP A 214 -1.66 -10.85 9.48
C TRP A 214 -3.18 -10.73 9.57
N ILE A 215 -3.74 -9.84 8.76
CA ILE A 215 -5.13 -9.37 8.90
C ILE A 215 -5.97 -9.86 7.72
N GLY A 216 -6.91 -10.76 8.00
CA GLY A 216 -7.78 -11.38 6.98
C GLY A 216 -9.05 -10.58 6.67
N PHE A 217 -9.38 -10.53 5.39
CA PHE A 217 -10.57 -9.88 4.83
C PHE A 217 -11.43 -10.92 4.08
N PRO A 218 -12.39 -11.56 4.78
CA PRO A 218 -13.26 -12.55 4.16
C PRO A 218 -14.22 -11.91 3.14
N PRO A 219 -14.83 -12.71 2.25
CA PRO A 219 -15.92 -12.26 1.41
C PRO A 219 -17.05 -11.60 2.21
N MET A 220 -17.61 -10.54 1.64
CA MET A 220 -18.69 -9.80 2.28
C MET A 220 -20.03 -10.54 2.13
N ASP A 221 -20.66 -10.84 3.26
CA ASP A 221 -22.01 -11.40 3.28
C ASP A 221 -23.08 -10.35 2.95
N GLN A 222 -24.33 -10.78 2.77
CA GLN A 222 -25.41 -9.86 2.42
C GLN A 222 -25.69 -8.82 3.51
N PRO A 223 -25.82 -9.20 4.79
CA PRO A 223 -26.09 -8.24 5.85
C PRO A 223 -25.01 -7.16 5.93
N THR A 224 -23.73 -7.53 5.83
CA THR A 224 -22.61 -6.59 5.86
C THR A 224 -22.62 -5.66 4.64
N TYR A 225 -22.88 -6.20 3.44
CA TYR A 225 -22.99 -5.40 2.23
C TYR A 225 -24.10 -4.35 2.31
N LEU A 226 -25.29 -4.75 2.75
CA LEU A 226 -26.42 -3.83 2.94
C LEU A 226 -26.14 -2.82 4.06
N ALA A 227 -25.48 -3.23 5.15
CA ALA A 227 -25.05 -2.32 6.19
C ALA A 227 -24.07 -1.26 5.67
N ALA A 228 -23.11 -1.63 4.82
CA ALA A 228 -22.18 -0.71 4.17
C ALA A 228 -22.94 0.31 3.30
N VAL A 229 -23.83 -0.17 2.43
CA VAL A 229 -24.65 0.70 1.56
C VAL A 229 -25.50 1.68 2.38
N ARG A 230 -26.22 1.19 3.40
CA ARG A 230 -27.02 2.06 4.27
C ARG A 230 -26.15 3.04 5.05
N GLY A 231 -24.96 2.62 5.47
CA GLY A 231 -23.97 3.45 6.16
C GLY A 231 -23.53 4.62 5.29
N TYR A 232 -23.11 4.34 4.05
CA TYR A 232 -22.77 5.37 3.08
C TYR A 232 -23.95 6.28 2.74
N ALA A 233 -25.12 5.71 2.47
CA ALA A 233 -26.30 6.48 2.12
C ALA A 233 -26.73 7.43 3.25
N ARG A 234 -26.67 6.97 4.51
CA ARG A 234 -26.94 7.82 5.68
C ARG A 234 -25.89 8.91 5.81
N ARG A 235 -24.60 8.57 5.66
CA ARG A 235 -23.49 9.51 5.79
C ARG A 235 -23.58 10.67 4.79
N TYR A 236 -23.94 10.37 3.55
CA TYR A 236 -23.95 11.35 2.46
C TYR A 236 -25.34 11.89 2.13
N GLY A 237 -26.35 11.65 2.98
CA GLY A 237 -27.69 12.21 2.78
C GLY A 237 -28.38 11.69 1.52
N LEU A 238 -28.26 10.39 1.23
CA LEU A 238 -28.86 9.70 0.08
C LEU A 238 -30.03 8.76 0.47
N PRO A 239 -31.07 9.21 1.21
CA PRO A 239 -32.18 8.34 1.54
C PRO A 239 -32.97 7.99 0.27
N VAL A 240 -33.09 6.69 0.00
CA VAL A 240 -33.86 6.18 -1.15
C VAL A 240 -34.73 5.01 -0.72
N ARG A 241 -36.00 5.05 -1.12
CA ARG A 241 -36.94 3.95 -0.88
C ARG A 241 -36.46 2.70 -1.63
N GLY A 242 -36.39 1.57 -0.92
CA GLY A 242 -35.96 0.30 -1.51
C GLY A 242 -34.47 0.24 -1.85
N ILE A 243 -33.63 1.02 -1.17
CA ILE A 243 -32.17 1.05 -1.37
C ILE A 243 -31.54 -0.35 -1.32
N ASP A 244 -31.98 -1.22 -0.41
CA ASP A 244 -31.45 -2.57 -0.29
C ASP A 244 -31.70 -3.40 -1.56
N ARG A 245 -32.92 -3.36 -2.09
CA ARG A 245 -33.27 -4.08 -3.32
C ARG A 245 -32.44 -3.58 -4.50
N ARG A 246 -32.32 -2.26 -4.64
CA ARG A 246 -31.51 -1.64 -5.70
C ARG A 246 -30.04 -2.03 -5.57
N ALA A 247 -29.50 -2.01 -4.35
CA ALA A 247 -28.12 -2.36 -4.07
C ALA A 247 -27.82 -3.84 -4.35
N LEU A 248 -28.76 -4.75 -4.07
CA LEU A 248 -28.61 -6.17 -4.39
C LEU A 248 -28.67 -6.42 -5.90
N GLN A 249 -29.55 -5.73 -6.63
CA GLN A 249 -29.58 -5.79 -8.10
C GLN A 249 -28.27 -5.28 -8.70
N TRP A 250 -27.73 -4.17 -8.18
CA TRP A 250 -26.43 -3.65 -8.57
C TRP A 250 -25.30 -4.66 -8.33
N ALA A 251 -25.27 -5.28 -7.14
CA ALA A 251 -24.26 -6.29 -6.81
C ALA A 251 -24.32 -7.51 -7.73
N GLN A 252 -25.51 -7.99 -8.07
CA GLN A 252 -25.70 -9.09 -9.02
C GLN A 252 -25.16 -8.74 -10.40
N ALA A 253 -25.45 -7.54 -10.91
CA ALA A 253 -24.94 -7.07 -12.20
C ALA A 253 -23.40 -6.92 -12.23
N ARG A 254 -22.77 -6.66 -11.08
CA ARG A 254 -21.31 -6.48 -10.92
C ARG A 254 -20.56 -7.77 -10.55
N GLY A 255 -21.25 -8.91 -10.46
CA GLY A 255 -20.63 -10.21 -10.20
C GLY A 255 -20.33 -10.50 -8.72
N GLY A 256 -20.92 -9.75 -7.78
CA GLY A 256 -20.82 -10.07 -6.36
C GLY A 256 -20.91 -8.89 -5.41
N ARG A 257 -20.76 -9.19 -4.11
CA ARG A 257 -20.80 -8.21 -3.02
C ARG A 257 -19.39 -7.88 -2.55
N SER A 258 -19.07 -6.60 -2.48
CA SER A 258 -17.83 -6.10 -1.90
C SER A 258 -17.99 -4.65 -1.46
N GLY A 259 -17.07 -4.15 -0.63
CA GLY A 259 -17.04 -2.74 -0.25
C GLY A 259 -16.89 -1.82 -1.47
N ARG A 260 -16.08 -2.24 -2.46
CA ARG A 260 -15.94 -1.53 -3.75
C ARG A 260 -17.28 -1.43 -4.48
N VAL A 261 -18.01 -2.53 -4.60
CA VAL A 261 -19.31 -2.57 -5.29
C VAL A 261 -20.34 -1.71 -4.54
N ALA A 262 -20.32 -1.73 -3.21
CA ALA A 262 -21.16 -0.86 -2.38
C ALA A 262 -20.85 0.62 -2.63
N TRP A 263 -19.58 1.01 -2.69
CA TRP A 263 -19.18 2.38 -2.98
C TRP A 263 -19.57 2.82 -4.40
N GLN A 264 -19.39 1.95 -5.39
CA GLN A 264 -19.81 2.22 -6.78
C GLN A 264 -21.32 2.42 -6.90
N PHE A 265 -22.13 1.65 -6.16
CA PHE A 265 -23.57 1.88 -6.09
C PHE A 265 -23.90 3.26 -5.48
N ILE A 266 -23.14 3.70 -4.48
CA ILE A 266 -23.33 5.01 -3.84
C ILE A 266 -22.91 6.15 -4.77
N LEU A 267 -21.84 5.99 -5.55
CA LEU A 267 -21.45 6.96 -6.58
C LEU A 267 -22.54 7.13 -7.63
N ASP A 268 -23.11 6.03 -8.13
CA ASP A 268 -24.23 6.03 -9.07
C ASP A 268 -25.47 6.73 -8.49
N LEU A 269 -25.82 6.37 -7.25
CA LEU A 269 -26.95 6.96 -6.54
C LEU A 269 -26.75 8.46 -6.28
N ALA A 270 -25.54 8.89 -5.91
CA ALA A 270 -25.22 10.29 -5.69
C ALA A 270 -25.30 11.09 -7.00
N GLY A 271 -24.81 10.53 -8.11
CA GLY A 271 -24.96 11.09 -9.45
C GLY A 271 -26.42 11.25 -9.86
N GLU A 272 -27.27 10.23 -9.63
CA GLU A 272 -28.73 10.30 -9.87
C GLU A 272 -29.39 11.42 -9.06
N LYS A 273 -28.91 11.66 -7.83
CA LYS A 273 -29.48 12.64 -6.90
C LYS A 273 -28.84 14.03 -6.98
N GLY A 274 -27.80 14.23 -7.79
CA GLY A 274 -27.07 15.49 -7.87
C GLY A 274 -26.32 15.85 -6.56
N VAL A 275 -25.94 14.86 -5.76
CA VAL A 275 -25.20 15.06 -4.50
C VAL A 275 -23.70 14.90 -4.75
N SER A 276 -22.92 15.90 -4.37
CA SER A 276 -21.45 15.82 -4.43
C SER A 276 -20.91 14.96 -3.29
N LEU A 277 -19.99 14.05 -3.63
CA LEU A 277 -19.27 13.23 -2.66
C LEU A 277 -17.82 13.72 -2.54
N PRO A 278 -17.18 13.58 -1.37
CA PRO A 278 -15.75 13.82 -1.25
C PRO A 278 -15.01 12.73 -2.03
N LEU A 279 -14.46 13.11 -3.19
CA LEU A 279 -13.68 12.27 -4.09
C LEU A 279 -12.19 12.57 -3.97
#